data_AF-A0A178MY47-F1
#
_entry.id   AF-A0A178MY47-F1
#
_cell.length_a   1.000
_cell.length_b   1.000
_cell.length_c   1.000
_cell.angle_alpha   90.00
_cell.angle_beta   90.00
_cell.angle_gamma   90.00
#
_symmetry.space_group_name_H-M   'P 1'
#
loop_
_entity.id
_entity.type
_entity.pdbx_description
1 polymer ?
#
loop_
_entity_poly.entity_id
_entity_poly.type
_entity_poly.pdbx_seq_one_letter_code
_entity_poly.pdbx_strand_id
1 'polypeptide(L)'
;MSRLIPPHSVPPSLGDLETIAQAAFAEIPAELRAYAADIIIRVEDFPDEEVEQEMELESPFDLLGLYRGVSMADQSFNETQPRSDVDMIFLYRRPLLDYWCETGEDLSGLVKHVLIHEIGHHFGLSDDDMERIEDES
;
A
#
# COMPACT_ATOMS: atom_id res chain seq x y z
N MET A 1 2.05 -21.13 -11.66
CA MET A 1 2.21 -20.54 -13.01
C MET A 1 2.55 -19.08 -12.80
N SER A 2 3.82 -18.69 -12.93
CA SER A 2 4.25 -17.31 -12.73
C SER A 2 3.63 -16.44 -13.81
N ARG A 3 2.78 -15.50 -13.41
CA ARG A 3 2.17 -14.53 -14.31
C ARG A 3 3.25 -13.48 -14.54
N LEU A 4 4.00 -13.60 -15.64
CA LEU A 4 4.98 -12.59 -16.03
C LEU A 4 4.25 -11.25 -16.17
N ILE A 5 4.58 -10.31 -15.28
CA ILE A 5 4.27 -8.90 -15.49
C ILE A 5 5.07 -8.48 -16.73
N PRO A 6 4.44 -7.94 -17.78
CA PRO A 6 5.14 -7.57 -19.00
C PRO A 6 6.18 -6.48 -18.70
N PRO A 7 7.37 -6.50 -19.35
CA PRO A 7 8.35 -5.44 -19.18
C PRO A 7 7.73 -4.10 -19.56
N HIS A 8 7.75 -3.15 -18.63
CA HIS A 8 7.17 -1.83 -18.81
C HIS A 8 8.10 -0.97 -19.69
N SER A 9 7.67 -0.65 -20.91
CA SER A 9 8.39 0.27 -21.81
C SER A 9 8.13 1.75 -21.51
N VAL A 10 7.14 2.03 -20.66
CA VAL A 10 6.76 3.33 -20.11
C VAL A 10 6.46 3.14 -18.63
N PRO A 11 6.61 4.17 -17.78
CA PRO A 11 6.31 4.03 -16.36
C PRO A 11 4.87 3.50 -16.16
N PRO A 12 4.67 2.45 -15.34
CA PRO A 12 3.36 1.91 -15.02
C PRO A 12 2.37 3.02 -14.65
N SER A 13 1.12 2.91 -15.12
CA SER A 13 0.03 3.81 -14.73
C SER A 13 -0.50 3.50 -13.32
N LEU A 14 -1.41 4.33 -12.80
CA LEU A 14 -2.11 4.03 -11.54
C LEU A 14 -2.81 2.67 -11.59
N GLY A 15 -3.55 2.38 -12.67
CA GLY A 15 -4.25 1.10 -12.83
C GLY A 15 -3.31 -0.10 -13.01
N ASP A 16 -2.12 0.11 -13.58
CA ASP A 16 -1.08 -0.93 -13.62
C ASP A 16 -0.59 -1.22 -12.20
N LEU A 17 -0.31 -0.18 -11.39
CA LEU A 17 0.07 -0.34 -9.98
C LEU A 17 -1.03 -0.97 -9.14
N GLU A 18 -2.30 -0.63 -9.36
CA GLU A 18 -3.42 -1.30 -8.68
C GLU A 18 -3.45 -2.80 -8.98
N THR A 19 -3.19 -3.16 -10.24
CA THR A 19 -3.12 -4.57 -10.67
C THR A 19 -1.93 -5.29 -10.03
N ILE A 20 -0.76 -4.62 -9.97
CA ILE A 20 0.44 -5.14 -9.30
C ILE A 20 0.19 -5.31 -7.81
N ALA A 21 -0.41 -4.32 -7.15
CA ALA A 21 -0.70 -4.36 -5.72
C ALA A 21 -1.69 -5.46 -5.36
N GLN A 22 -2.73 -5.69 -6.18
CA GLN A 22 -3.65 -6.82 -5.97
C GLN A 22 -2.94 -8.17 -6.13
N ALA A 23 -2.04 -8.30 -7.11
CA ALA A 23 -1.27 -9.52 -7.29
C ALA A 23 -0.29 -9.75 -6.13
N ALA A 24 0.45 -8.72 -5.73
CA ALA A 24 1.37 -8.74 -4.60
C ALA A 24 0.65 -9.08 -3.30
N PHE A 25 -0.50 -8.44 -3.02
CA PHE A 25 -1.33 -8.75 -1.87
C PHE A 25 -1.75 -10.22 -1.85
N ALA A 26 -2.18 -10.78 -2.98
CA ALA A 26 -2.60 -12.19 -3.06
C ALA A 26 -1.46 -13.19 -2.74
N GLU A 27 -0.20 -12.78 -2.92
CA GLU A 27 0.99 -13.58 -2.59
C GLU A 27 1.41 -13.45 -1.12
N ILE A 28 0.90 -12.46 -0.38
CA ILE A 28 1.17 -12.33 1.05
C ILE A 28 0.64 -13.57 1.81
N PRO A 29 1.34 -14.08 2.84
CA PRO A 29 0.92 -15.23 3.60
C PRO A 29 -0.47 -15.04 4.20
N ALA A 30 -1.23 -16.14 4.22
CA ALA A 30 -2.63 -16.10 4.65
C ALA A 30 -2.81 -15.55 6.08
N GLU A 31 -1.81 -15.76 6.94
CA GLU A 31 -1.78 -15.25 8.31
C GLU A 31 -1.78 -13.72 8.34
N LEU A 32 -0.96 -13.06 7.52
CA LEU A 32 -0.93 -11.61 7.44
C LEU A 32 -2.16 -11.04 6.71
N ARG A 33 -2.59 -11.70 5.62
CA ARG A 33 -3.82 -11.33 4.91
C ARG A 33 -5.08 -11.44 5.76
N ALA A 34 -5.10 -12.29 6.78
CA ALA A 34 -6.27 -12.43 7.66
C ALA A 34 -6.53 -11.16 8.49
N TYR A 35 -5.48 -10.40 8.83
CA TYR A 35 -5.63 -9.08 9.45
C TYR A 35 -6.20 -8.03 8.47
N ALA A 36 -5.98 -8.25 7.17
CA ALA A 36 -6.28 -7.32 6.10
C ALA A 36 -7.53 -7.69 5.28
N ALA A 37 -8.43 -8.54 5.80
CA ALA A 37 -9.49 -9.17 5.02
C ALA A 37 -10.48 -8.17 4.38
N ASP A 38 -10.71 -7.03 5.01
CA ASP A 38 -11.63 -5.97 4.55
C ASP A 38 -10.91 -4.69 4.11
N ILE A 39 -9.59 -4.73 3.91
CA ILE A 39 -8.79 -3.56 3.52
C ILE A 39 -8.99 -3.21 2.05
N ILE A 40 -9.11 -1.91 1.77
CA ILE A 40 -9.10 -1.38 0.41
C ILE A 40 -7.70 -0.84 0.06
N ILE A 41 -7.08 -1.40 -0.98
CA ILE A 41 -5.84 -0.84 -1.53
C ILE A 41 -6.19 0.28 -2.51
N ARG A 42 -5.59 1.45 -2.34
CA ARG A 42 -5.72 2.62 -3.21
C ARG A 42 -4.36 3.05 -3.72
N VAL A 43 -4.30 3.43 -4.99
CA VAL A 43 -3.08 3.96 -5.60
C VAL A 43 -3.32 5.41 -5.98
N GLU A 44 -2.44 6.28 -5.51
CA GLU A 44 -2.46 7.72 -5.82
C GLU A 44 -1.08 8.15 -6.32
N ASP A 45 -0.97 9.33 -6.93
CA ASP A 45 0.32 9.80 -7.44
C ASP A 45 1.26 10.24 -6.30
N PHE A 46 0.71 10.87 -5.25
CA PHE A 46 1.41 11.39 -4.07
C PHE A 46 0.46 11.43 -2.85
N PRO A 47 1.00 11.52 -1.62
CA PRO A 47 0.19 11.92 -0.46
C PRO A 47 -0.41 13.31 -0.67
N ASP A 48 -1.52 13.61 0.02
CA ASP A 48 -2.08 14.96 0.06
C ASP A 48 -1.40 15.82 1.13
N GLU A 49 -1.67 17.12 1.12
CA GLU A 49 -1.05 18.08 2.05
C GLU A 49 -1.36 17.78 3.52
N GLU A 50 -2.47 17.10 3.82
CA GLU A 50 -2.85 16.71 5.18
C GLU A 50 -1.99 15.54 5.64
N VAL A 51 -1.83 14.51 4.80
CA VAL A 51 -0.93 13.39 5.04
C VAL A 51 0.52 13.85 5.18
N GLU A 52 0.99 14.74 4.30
CA GLU A 52 2.36 15.27 4.37
C GLU A 52 2.63 15.95 5.73
N GLN A 53 1.67 16.74 6.23
CA GLN A 53 1.79 17.41 7.52
C GLN A 53 1.69 16.45 8.70
N GLU A 54 0.74 15.51 8.67
CA GLU A 54 0.52 14.54 9.76
C GLU A 54 1.72 13.60 9.92
N MET A 55 2.31 13.19 8.80
CA MET A 55 3.47 12.30 8.77
C MET A 55 4.81 13.06 8.86
N GLU A 56 4.77 14.39 9.00
CA GLU A 56 5.95 15.27 9.09
C GLU A 56 6.96 15.05 7.95
N LEU A 57 6.47 14.86 6.71
CA LEU A 57 7.31 14.57 5.55
C LEU A 57 8.13 15.80 5.13
N GLU A 58 9.41 15.60 4.81
CA GLU A 58 10.24 16.65 4.21
C GLU A 58 9.97 16.79 2.71
N SER A 59 9.53 15.70 2.09
CA SER A 59 9.18 15.58 0.68
C SER A 59 8.05 14.56 0.49
N PRO A 60 7.12 14.75 -0.47
CA PRO A 60 6.11 13.74 -0.78
C PRO A 60 6.69 12.43 -1.32
N PHE A 61 8.00 12.39 -1.63
CA PHE A 61 8.74 11.19 -2.01
C PHE A 61 9.18 10.32 -0.82
N ASP A 62 9.07 10.83 0.41
CA ASP A 62 9.52 10.11 1.62
C ASP A 62 8.51 9.04 2.09
N LEU A 63 7.35 8.94 1.44
CA LEU A 63 6.27 8.02 1.80
C LEU A 63 5.87 7.16 0.60
N LEU A 64 6.14 5.85 0.68
CA LEU A 64 5.81 4.88 -0.39
C LEU A 64 4.39 4.32 -0.25
N GLY A 65 3.92 4.15 0.98
CA GLY A 65 2.59 3.67 1.31
C GLY A 65 2.13 4.19 2.67
N LEU A 66 0.85 4.00 2.97
CA LEU A 66 0.25 4.40 4.24
C LEU A 66 -0.99 3.56 4.56
N TYR A 67 -0.98 2.89 5.71
CA TYR A 67 -2.21 2.37 6.32
C TYR A 67 -2.99 3.50 7.02
N ARG A 68 -4.28 3.67 6.68
CA ARG A 68 -5.17 4.63 7.36
C ARG A 68 -6.61 4.08 7.47
N GLY A 69 -7.18 4.18 8.67
CA GLY A 69 -8.62 4.00 8.87
C GLY A 69 -9.37 5.25 8.43
N VAL A 70 -10.23 5.13 7.41
CA VAL A 70 -11.00 6.26 6.87
C VAL A 70 -12.46 6.16 7.31
N SER A 71 -12.92 7.15 8.07
CA SER A 71 -14.33 7.24 8.45
C SER A 71 -15.20 7.54 7.23
N MET A 72 -16.10 6.62 6.86
CA MET A 72 -17.13 6.86 5.84
C MET A 72 -18.28 7.71 6.42
N ALA A 73 -18.01 8.94 6.86
CA ALA A 73 -19.03 9.80 7.44
C ALA A 73 -19.81 10.61 6.38
N ASP A 74 -19.25 10.91 5.19
CA ASP A 74 -19.81 11.97 4.35
C ASP A 74 -19.82 11.68 2.84
N GLN A 75 -20.88 11.01 2.38
CA GLN A 75 -21.56 11.42 1.14
C GLN A 75 -23.07 11.60 1.30
N SER A 76 -23.59 11.60 2.53
CA SER A 76 -25.02 11.82 2.77
C SER A 76 -25.22 12.56 4.08
N PHE A 77 -25.70 13.80 3.97
CA PHE A 77 -26.26 14.62 5.04
C PHE A 77 -27.39 13.90 5.77
N ASN A 78 -27.06 12.91 6.60
CA ASN A 78 -28.00 12.27 7.50
C ASN A 78 -27.22 11.78 8.73
N GLU A 79 -27.30 12.55 9.82
CA GLU A 79 -26.66 12.35 11.13
C GLU A 79 -27.06 11.05 11.87
N THR A 80 -27.57 10.04 11.16
CA THR A 80 -28.15 8.81 11.75
C THR A 80 -27.45 7.51 11.31
N GLN A 81 -26.44 7.54 10.43
CA GLN A 81 -25.69 6.33 10.08
C GLN A 81 -24.48 6.12 10.99
N PRO A 82 -24.22 4.89 11.46
CA PRO A 82 -23.00 4.59 12.21
C PRO A 82 -21.78 4.87 11.33
N ARG A 83 -20.81 5.63 11.87
CA ARG A 83 -19.48 5.75 11.26
C ARG A 83 -18.93 4.34 11.12
N SER A 84 -18.80 3.88 9.88
CA SER A 84 -18.08 2.65 9.57
C SER A 84 -16.72 3.13 9.09
N ASP A 85 -15.71 2.94 9.93
CA ASP A 85 -14.33 3.16 9.53
C ASP A 85 -13.95 2.02 8.57
N VAL A 86 -13.40 2.39 7.42
CA VAL A 86 -12.90 1.44 6.42
C VAL A 86 -11.40 1.56 6.39
N ASP A 87 -10.72 0.46 6.66
CA ASP A 87 -9.27 0.39 6.58
C ASP A 87 -8.82 0.45 5.14
N MET A 88 -7.88 1.36 4.86
CA MET A 88 -7.29 1.54 3.55
C MET A 88 -5.77 1.48 3.63
N ILE A 89 -5.16 0.96 2.58
CA ILE A 89 -3.72 1.11 2.34
C ILE A 89 -3.56 1.95 1.08
N PHE A 90 -2.93 3.10 1.23
CA PHE A 90 -2.52 3.94 0.11
C PHE A 90 -1.14 3.50 -0.36
N LEU A 91 -0.95 3.45 -1.67
CA LEU A 91 0.35 3.28 -2.33
C LEU A 91 0.58 4.50 -3.22
N TYR A 92 1.72 5.16 -3.03
CA TYR A 92 2.05 6.38 -3.75
C TYR A 92 2.92 6.04 -4.95
N ARG A 93 2.32 6.11 -6.14
CA ARG A 93 2.89 5.69 -7.40
C ARG A 93 4.20 6.42 -7.72
N ARG A 94 4.28 7.75 -7.57
CA ARG A 94 5.51 8.46 -7.94
C ARG A 94 6.66 8.18 -6.98
N PRO A 95 6.47 8.19 -5.64
CA PRO A 95 7.48 7.72 -4.70
C PRO A 95 7.95 6.29 -4.99
N LEU A 96 7.02 5.36 -5.23
CA LEU A 96 7.34 3.97 -5.59
C LEU A 96 8.17 3.87 -6.87
N LEU A 97 7.80 4.62 -7.92
CA LEU A 97 8.51 4.60 -9.20
C LEU A 97 9.88 5.26 -9.11
N ASP A 98 10.02 6.29 -8.27
CA ASP A 98 11.29 6.96 -8.02
C ASP A 98 12.26 6.00 -7.33
N TYR A 99 11.84 5.41 -6.21
CA TYR A 99 12.60 4.39 -5.49
C TYR A 99 12.96 3.21 -6.40
N TRP A 100 11.99 2.69 -7.15
CA TRP A 100 12.22 1.61 -8.12
C TRP A 100 13.27 1.96 -9.18
N CYS A 101 13.26 3.19 -9.70
CA CYS A 101 14.25 3.64 -10.68
C CYS A 101 15.65 3.80 -10.07
N GLU A 102 15.73 4.18 -8.79
CA GLU A 102 17.00 4.34 -8.08
C GLU A 102 17.63 3.00 -7.69
N THR A 103 16.83 2.05 -7.19
CA THR A 103 17.33 0.77 -6.69
C THR A 103 17.45 -0.29 -7.79
N GLY A 104 16.59 -0.23 -8.81
CA GLY A 104 16.52 -1.23 -9.87
C GLY A 104 15.93 -2.58 -9.41
N GLU A 105 15.23 -2.60 -8.28
CA GLU A 105 14.56 -3.78 -7.75
C GLU A 105 13.38 -4.23 -8.63
N ASP A 106 12.81 -5.40 -8.33
CA ASP A 106 11.55 -5.79 -8.96
C ASP A 106 10.39 -4.98 -8.37
N LEU A 107 9.62 -4.29 -9.22
CA LEU A 107 8.53 -3.42 -8.76
C LEU A 107 7.43 -4.20 -8.03
N SER A 108 7.16 -5.45 -8.40
CA SER A 108 6.18 -6.28 -7.69
C SER A 108 6.70 -6.65 -6.31
N GLY A 109 8.00 -6.96 -6.19
CA GLY A 109 8.69 -7.16 -4.92
C GLY A 109 8.63 -5.93 -4.02
N LEU A 110 8.92 -4.74 -4.57
CA LEU A 110 8.83 -3.48 -3.84
C LEU A 110 7.41 -3.21 -3.32
N VAL A 111 6.39 -3.38 -4.17
CA VAL A 111 4.99 -3.19 -3.75
C VAL A 111 4.60 -4.20 -2.67
N LYS A 112 5.04 -5.46 -2.79
CA LYS A 112 4.79 -6.50 -1.78
C LYS A 112 5.45 -6.16 -0.44
N HIS A 113 6.70 -5.71 -0.47
CA HIS A 113 7.47 -5.26 0.69
C HIS A 113 6.73 -4.13 1.42
N VAL A 114 6.32 -3.07 0.70
CA VAL A 114 5.54 -1.96 1.27
C VAL A 114 4.22 -2.45 1.88
N LEU A 115 3.46 -3.30 1.19
CA LEU A 115 2.22 -3.85 1.73
C LEU A 115 2.43 -4.66 3.03
N ILE A 116 3.48 -5.48 3.09
CA ILE A 116 3.80 -6.25 4.29
C ILE A 116 4.13 -5.32 5.46
N HIS A 117 4.91 -4.27 5.21
CA HIS A 117 5.30 -3.28 6.22
C HIS A 117 4.10 -2.48 6.74
N GLU A 118 3.27 -1.96 5.84
CA GLU A 118 2.07 -1.19 6.23
C GLU A 118 1.09 -2.03 7.06
N ILE A 119 0.84 -3.28 6.66
CA ILE A 119 -0.03 -4.18 7.42
C ILE A 119 0.66 -4.54 8.74
N GLY A 120 1.93 -4.92 8.70
CA GLY A 120 2.66 -5.39 9.88
C GLY A 120 2.75 -4.33 10.97
N HIS A 121 3.19 -3.12 10.64
CA HIS A 121 3.27 -2.02 11.61
C HIS A 121 1.90 -1.65 12.17
N HIS A 122 0.84 -1.63 11.34
CA HIS A 122 -0.51 -1.32 11.83
C HIS A 122 -1.00 -2.34 12.87
N PHE A 123 -0.70 -3.62 12.69
CA PHE A 123 -1.10 -4.70 13.60
C PHE A 123 -0.06 -5.03 14.69
N GLY A 124 1.03 -4.24 14.78
CA GLY A 124 2.03 -4.33 15.86
C GLY A 124 3.04 -5.47 15.69
N LEU A 125 3.27 -5.93 14.46
CA LEU A 125 4.38 -6.83 14.13
C LEU A 125 5.71 -6.08 14.18
N SER A 126 6.75 -6.79 14.60
CA SER A 126 8.12 -6.26 14.60
C SER A 126 8.78 -6.39 13.23
N ASP A 127 9.83 -5.60 12.98
CA ASP A 127 10.65 -5.70 11.76
C ASP A 127 11.15 -7.14 11.52
N ASP A 128 11.57 -7.84 12.59
CA ASP A 128 11.98 -9.25 12.53
C ASP A 128 10.82 -10.19 12.08
N ASP A 129 9.57 -9.91 12.49
CA ASP A 129 8.41 -10.68 12.05
C ASP A 129 8.13 -10.46 10.56
N MET A 130 8.29 -9.23 10.08
CA MET A 130 8.05 -8.85 8.69
C MET A 130 9.14 -9.40 7.77
N GLU A 131 10.42 -9.33 8.16
CA GLU A 131 11.54 -9.92 7.41
C GLU A 131 11.32 -11.44 7.22
N ARG A 132 10.93 -12.14 8.29
CA ARG A 132 10.59 -13.57 8.21
C ARG A 132 9.42 -13.84 7.25
N ILE A 133 8.39 -13.00 7.28
CA ILE A 133 7.24 -13.13 6.38
C ILE A 133 7.67 -12.92 4.93
N GLU A 134 8.52 -11.93 4.65
CA GLU A 134 9.04 -11.65 3.31
C GLU A 134 9.84 -12.82 2.74
N ASP A 135 10.71 -13.43 3.56
CA ASP A 135 11.49 -14.61 3.18
C ASP A 135 10.62 -15.84 2.85
N GLU A 136 9.42 -15.93 3.44
CA GLU A 136 8.47 -17.03 3.24
C GLU A 136 7.57 -16.84 2.01
N SER A 137 7.59 -15.67 1.35
CA SER A 137 6.55 -15.22 0.41
C SER A 137 6.92 -15.21 -1.06
#